data_AF-A0A5C6X1G1-F1
#
_entry.id   AF-A0A5C6X1G1-F1
#
_cell.length_a   1.000
_cell.length_b   1.000
_cell.length_c   1.000
_cell.angle_alpha   90.00
_cell.angle_beta   90.00
_cell.angle_gamma   90.00
#
_symmetry.space_group_name_H-M   'P 1'
#
loop_
_entity.id
_entity.type
_entity.pdbx_description
1 polymer ?
#
loop_
_entity_poly.entity_id
_entity_poly.type
_entity_poly.pdbx_seq_one_letter_code
_entity_poly.pdbx_strand_id
1 'polypeptide(L)'
;MFTSLRRLGLASFCLLALSACNLDDAAPESQLAAAGDACTADDACASGLCLKGEEVCAATCEDTCEGDGLVCTEGHCLPDDYCDEGFGPGCAPTTCEPGCHADATCDLQATDGPTCVCDEGFEGDGLSCTIIETNPCLEDNGGCGNPDTVQCDAVEDEGGELVAECTTINPCLEDNGGCGDPEFFACTNTEVGVGECSEIDLCATDNGGCGDPARYECIPLSGQAPLCKFVASCDVEHTAPLLEDTFTSLSDPSTVFDEKPFLVVNPPEKARSYEQVYEYRARDRHESYLSFDIRDLPEGFPVVGARLDVVGFDGMAWGGTRNTFVNLVSNDWRAAELRWENAPETLAERLGYWFLWYGGEAVDRAVSAESAELAQKIQDLREEGRVSLKLTAPDYTTFYYSSEHEERDKHPRLTLTVRECNQPVLLPDANATVSGREPGTALGEGDGLVADRDRSEFYVRFDMSEIPVDAEIVGAQLDLVAIDAADFGGDATFTLDYLTTEVWGEGSVTYDNRPAAAGAELASFTLDTSETRDPAQRVTLDTTALFETVVERFEAEQSISLRVTASGDAATFAGRNHPEADWRPRLTVIYE
;
A
#
# COMPACT_ATOMS: atom_id res chain seq x y z
N MET A 1 3.16 56.24 32.44
CA MET A 1 3.24 56.65 33.86
C MET A 1 4.61 56.23 34.40
N PHE A 2 5.26 57.03 35.25
CA PHE A 2 6.48 56.74 36.06
C PHE A 2 7.67 56.06 35.33
N THR A 3 8.88 56.59 35.14
CA THR A 3 9.68 57.74 35.66
C THR A 3 10.21 57.69 37.11
N SER A 4 11.51 57.37 37.25
CA SER A 4 12.49 57.94 38.21
C SER A 4 13.90 57.73 37.57
N LEU A 5 14.87 58.67 37.46
CA LEU A 5 15.45 59.66 38.39
C LEU A 5 16.25 58.96 39.52
N ARG A 6 17.50 59.30 39.91
CA ARG A 6 18.46 60.44 39.69
C ARG A 6 19.91 59.96 40.11
N ARG A 7 21.05 60.70 40.14
CA ARG A 7 21.41 62.15 40.05
C ARG A 7 22.89 62.40 39.56
N LEU A 8 23.40 63.61 39.84
CA LEU A 8 24.77 64.20 39.76
C LEU A 8 25.87 63.47 40.59
N GLY A 9 27.18 63.77 40.48
CA GLY A 9 27.92 64.70 39.59
C GLY A 9 28.74 65.85 40.27
N LEU A 10 29.75 66.39 39.55
CA LEU A 10 30.62 67.58 39.84
C LEU A 10 31.72 67.44 40.94
N ALA A 11 32.81 68.24 41.01
CA ALA A 11 33.61 68.98 39.98
C ALA A 11 34.83 69.74 40.59
N SER A 12 35.85 70.02 39.76
CA SER A 12 36.65 71.27 39.67
C SER A 12 37.66 71.77 40.75
N PHE A 13 38.82 72.21 40.23
CA PHE A 13 39.58 73.45 40.57
C PHE A 13 40.41 73.53 41.89
N CYS A 14 41.53 74.29 42.00
CA CYS A 14 42.51 74.79 41.01
C CYS A 14 43.69 75.57 41.66
N LEU A 15 44.83 75.64 40.95
CA LEU A 15 45.75 76.82 40.77
C LEU A 15 46.49 77.51 41.95
N LEU A 16 47.81 77.68 41.74
CA LEU A 16 48.66 78.87 42.05
C LEU A 16 48.99 79.18 43.55
N ALA A 17 50.12 79.79 43.93
CA ALA A 17 51.38 80.11 43.23
C ALA A 17 52.50 80.58 44.22
N LEU A 18 53.72 80.78 43.71
CA LEU A 18 54.71 81.88 43.97
C LEU A 18 54.66 82.65 45.33
N SER A 19 55.79 83.00 45.98
CA SER A 19 57.21 82.87 45.64
C SER A 19 58.14 83.38 46.76
N ALA A 20 59.34 82.80 46.86
CA ALA A 20 60.64 83.40 47.22
C ALA A 20 60.80 84.38 48.42
N CYS A 21 61.80 84.09 49.28
CA CYS A 21 62.71 85.11 49.81
C CYS A 21 64.02 84.48 50.34
N ASN A 22 65.19 85.00 49.95
CA ASN A 22 66.50 84.62 50.52
C ASN A 22 66.83 85.44 51.78
N LEU A 23 67.73 84.92 52.62
CA LEU A 23 68.66 85.69 53.48
C LEU A 23 69.85 84.77 53.88
N ASP A 24 71.01 85.37 54.16
CA ASP A 24 72.33 84.72 54.10
C ASP A 24 72.96 84.28 55.46
N ASP A 25 74.15 83.66 55.34
CA ASP A 25 75.27 83.56 56.32
C ASP A 25 75.20 82.60 57.54
N ALA A 26 76.00 81.51 57.53
CA ALA A 26 77.37 81.50 58.09
C ALA A 26 77.92 80.12 58.57
N ALA A 27 79.17 79.81 58.17
CA ALA A 27 80.10 78.82 58.72
C ALA A 27 79.79 77.29 58.54
N PRO A 28 80.83 76.43 58.42
CA PRO A 28 80.65 75.00 58.14
C PRO A 28 80.63 74.12 59.40
N GLU A 29 79.57 73.31 59.53
CA GLU A 29 79.58 72.09 60.34
C GLU A 29 80.08 70.91 59.50
N SER A 30 80.58 69.85 60.15
CA SER A 30 80.96 68.61 59.46
C SER A 30 79.71 67.85 59.03
N GLN A 31 79.35 67.93 57.75
CA GLN A 31 78.26 67.13 57.20
C GLN A 31 78.54 65.64 57.37
N LEU A 32 77.65 64.96 58.09
CA LEU A 32 77.52 63.51 58.10
C LEU A 32 76.81 63.08 56.80
N ALA A 33 77.08 61.85 56.35
CA ALA A 33 76.52 61.26 55.15
C ALA A 33 74.99 61.04 55.27
N ALA A 34 74.23 61.30 54.21
CA ALA A 34 72.78 61.16 54.17
C ALA A 34 72.36 59.69 53.91
N ALA A 35 71.06 59.40 53.94
CA ALA A 35 70.58 58.07 53.54
C ALA A 35 70.90 57.81 52.06
N GLY A 36 71.47 56.64 51.75
CA GLY A 36 71.99 56.30 50.43
C GLY A 36 73.44 56.74 50.15
N ASP A 37 74.05 57.60 50.98
CA ASP A 37 75.49 57.89 50.89
C ASP A 37 76.34 56.76 51.51
N ALA A 38 77.59 56.64 51.06
CA ALA A 38 78.51 55.61 51.55
C ALA A 38 79.14 55.93 52.92
N CYS A 39 79.36 54.89 53.74
CA CYS A 39 79.85 54.96 55.12
C CYS A 39 80.70 53.75 55.54
N THR A 40 81.64 53.97 56.46
CA THR A 40 82.47 52.89 57.03
C THR A 40 82.19 52.62 58.51
N ALA A 41 81.32 53.43 59.13
CA ALA A 41 80.89 53.31 60.52
C ALA A 41 79.59 54.12 60.77
N ASP A 42 78.85 53.75 61.80
CA ASP A 42 77.58 54.39 62.19
C ASP A 42 77.72 55.90 62.45
N ASP A 43 78.85 56.34 63.00
CA ASP A 43 79.15 57.75 63.32
C ASP A 43 79.59 58.59 62.11
N ALA A 44 79.64 58.00 60.91
CA ALA A 44 79.73 58.75 59.65
C ALA A 44 78.35 59.17 59.10
N CYS A 45 77.26 58.51 59.52
CA CYS A 45 75.90 58.72 59.00
C CYS A 45 75.10 59.73 59.81
N ALA A 46 74.33 60.58 59.14
CA ALA A 46 73.41 61.55 59.77
C ALA A 46 72.28 60.85 60.56
N SER A 47 71.94 59.62 60.19
CA SER A 47 71.00 58.73 60.89
C SER A 47 71.61 58.01 62.10
N GLY A 48 72.95 57.96 62.21
CA GLY A 48 73.64 57.09 63.17
C GLY A 48 73.55 55.59 62.85
N LEU A 49 73.30 55.20 61.60
CA LEU A 49 73.21 53.80 61.17
C LEU A 49 73.88 53.57 59.80
N CYS A 50 74.90 52.72 59.79
CA CYS A 50 75.63 52.28 58.60
C CYS A 50 75.44 50.77 58.38
N LEU A 51 74.89 50.38 57.23
CA LEU A 51 74.64 48.97 56.90
C LEU A 51 75.95 48.29 56.47
N LYS A 52 76.37 47.29 57.25
CA LYS A 52 77.73 46.71 57.22
C LYS A 52 78.04 45.80 56.03
N GLY A 53 77.07 45.47 55.19
CA GLY A 53 77.29 44.70 53.96
C GLY A 53 77.90 45.58 52.86
N GLU A 54 77.15 46.61 52.47
CA GLU A 54 77.43 47.47 51.30
C GLU A 54 78.15 48.80 51.64
N GLU A 55 78.45 49.09 52.91
CA GLU A 55 79.01 50.38 53.34
C GLU A 55 78.08 51.58 52.97
N VAL A 56 76.77 51.47 53.27
CA VAL A 56 75.75 52.51 52.96
C VAL A 56 74.95 52.97 54.20
N CYS A 57 74.73 54.28 54.32
CA CYS A 57 73.91 54.88 55.38
C CYS A 57 72.41 54.63 55.15
N ALA A 58 71.71 54.17 56.18
CA ALA A 58 70.25 53.99 56.14
C ALA A 58 69.56 54.92 57.14
N ALA A 59 68.45 55.53 56.73
CA ALA A 59 67.51 56.21 57.64
C ALA A 59 66.33 55.29 57.96
N THR A 60 65.57 55.60 59.02
CA THR A 60 64.32 54.92 59.36
C THR A 60 63.11 55.63 58.75
N CYS A 61 62.13 54.87 58.29
CA CYS A 61 60.85 55.33 57.74
C CYS A 61 59.67 54.53 58.34
N GLU A 62 58.45 55.01 58.12
CA GLU A 62 57.23 54.21 58.33
C GLU A 62 56.70 53.73 56.97
N ASP A 63 56.33 54.65 56.06
CA ASP A 63 55.84 54.33 54.70
C ASP A 63 56.69 54.92 53.56
N THR A 64 57.45 56.00 53.78
CA THR A 64 58.11 56.79 52.72
C THR A 64 59.47 57.35 53.13
N CYS A 65 60.32 57.66 52.15
CA CYS A 65 61.68 58.19 52.34
C CYS A 65 61.85 59.61 51.77
N GLU A 66 62.78 60.37 52.34
CA GLU A 66 63.07 61.76 51.95
C GLU A 66 64.36 61.83 51.12
N GLY A 67 64.25 61.46 49.84
CA GLY A 67 65.34 61.52 48.85
C GLY A 67 64.92 60.87 47.52
N ASP A 68 65.44 61.36 46.40
CA ASP A 68 65.23 60.74 45.09
C ASP A 68 65.97 59.40 45.01
N GLY A 69 65.30 58.35 44.53
CA GLY A 69 65.86 57.00 44.42
C GLY A 69 65.88 56.17 45.72
N LEU A 70 65.19 56.61 46.79
CA LEU A 70 65.06 55.85 48.04
C LEU A 70 63.66 55.24 48.20
N VAL A 71 63.60 53.95 48.54
CA VAL A 71 62.38 53.21 48.87
C VAL A 71 62.38 52.85 50.36
N CYS A 72 61.20 52.89 50.99
CA CYS A 72 61.02 52.38 52.35
C CYS A 72 60.80 50.86 52.30
N THR A 73 61.68 50.08 52.93
CA THR A 73 61.59 48.62 52.98
C THR A 73 61.84 48.16 54.42
N GLU A 74 60.84 47.48 55.00
CA GLU A 74 60.78 47.07 56.41
C GLU A 74 61.21 48.16 57.43
N GLY A 75 60.83 49.42 57.16
CA GLY A 75 61.13 50.57 58.02
C GLY A 75 62.51 51.20 57.81
N HIS A 76 63.26 50.79 56.77
CA HIS A 76 64.54 51.37 56.38
C HIS A 76 64.48 52.02 55.00
N CYS A 77 65.11 53.19 54.86
CA CYS A 77 65.31 53.86 53.57
C CYS A 77 66.57 53.35 52.88
N LEU A 78 66.37 52.71 51.73
CA LEU A 78 67.40 52.04 50.93
C LEU A 78 67.30 52.52 49.47
N PRO A 79 68.40 52.53 48.69
CA PRO A 79 68.36 52.74 47.24
C PRO A 79 67.38 51.80 46.54
N ASP A 80 66.72 52.24 45.47
CA ASP A 80 65.71 51.44 44.75
C ASP A 80 66.28 50.19 44.04
N ASP A 81 67.59 50.16 43.77
CA ASP A 81 68.34 49.01 43.27
C ASP A 81 68.99 48.14 44.38
N TYR A 82 68.87 48.51 45.66
CA TYR A 82 69.49 47.78 46.77
C TYR A 82 68.89 46.38 46.97
N CYS A 83 69.74 45.36 47.07
CA CYS A 83 69.37 44.00 47.45
C CYS A 83 70.56 43.27 48.10
N ASP A 84 70.46 42.90 49.38
CA ASP A 84 71.47 42.12 50.12
C ASP A 84 70.82 40.87 50.77
N GLU A 85 71.39 39.68 50.54
CA GLU A 85 70.84 38.35 50.90
C GLU A 85 69.32 38.13 50.67
N GLY A 86 68.69 38.89 49.75
CA GLY A 86 67.25 38.83 49.45
C GLY A 86 66.40 39.88 50.20
N PHE A 87 67.03 40.78 50.96
CA PHE A 87 66.42 41.92 51.62
C PHE A 87 66.75 43.22 50.87
N GLY A 88 65.71 43.90 50.36
CA GLY A 88 65.83 45.19 49.66
C GLY A 88 64.81 45.37 48.54
N PRO A 89 64.54 46.61 48.12
CA PRO A 89 63.56 46.91 47.07
C PRO A 89 63.97 46.41 45.68
N GLY A 90 65.28 46.25 45.41
CA GLY A 90 65.81 45.77 44.14
C GLY A 90 65.79 44.24 43.97
N CYS A 91 65.33 43.48 44.97
CA CYS A 91 65.35 42.02 44.94
C CYS A 91 64.26 41.44 44.02
N ALA A 92 64.67 40.73 42.96
CA ALA A 92 63.73 40.03 42.08
C ALA A 92 63.07 38.82 42.81
N PRO A 93 61.74 38.63 42.70
CA PRO A 93 61.04 37.50 43.33
C PRO A 93 61.48 36.16 42.74
N THR A 94 61.72 35.19 43.62
CA THR A 94 62.32 33.88 43.27
C THR A 94 61.32 32.73 43.14
N THR A 95 60.03 33.00 43.38
CA THR A 95 58.93 32.00 43.37
C THR A 95 57.63 32.64 42.88
N CYS A 96 56.70 31.83 42.36
CA CYS A 96 55.30 32.19 42.29
C CYS A 96 54.64 31.86 43.64
N GLU A 97 54.28 32.87 44.44
CA GLU A 97 53.44 32.70 45.63
C GLU A 97 52.13 33.51 45.54
N PRO A 98 50.97 32.93 45.93
CA PRO A 98 50.77 31.55 46.34
C PRO A 98 51.06 30.56 45.19
N GLY A 99 51.46 29.34 45.54
CA GLY A 99 51.87 28.33 44.56
C GLY A 99 50.76 27.97 43.56
N CYS A 100 51.18 27.64 42.34
CA CYS A 100 50.31 27.34 41.21
C CYS A 100 49.41 26.11 41.42
N HIS A 101 48.45 25.91 40.50
CA HIS A 101 47.68 24.67 40.41
C HIS A 101 48.61 23.44 40.26
N ALA A 102 48.10 22.25 40.55
CA ALA A 102 48.89 21.01 40.43
C ALA A 102 49.33 20.76 38.97
N ASP A 103 48.49 21.19 38.03
CA ASP A 103 48.61 21.08 36.57
C ASP A 103 48.96 22.46 35.96
N ALA A 104 49.88 23.19 36.61
CA ALA A 104 50.36 24.50 36.17
C ALA A 104 51.83 24.74 36.52
N THR A 105 52.62 25.09 35.50
CA THR A 105 54.02 25.49 35.65
C THR A 105 54.15 26.98 36.02
N CYS A 106 55.03 27.29 36.98
CA CYS A 106 55.43 28.65 37.33
C CYS A 106 56.50 29.17 36.36
N ASP A 107 56.17 30.18 35.55
CA ASP A 107 57.13 30.93 34.73
C ASP A 107 57.73 32.10 35.53
N LEU A 108 58.97 31.91 36.00
CA LEU A 108 59.77 32.92 36.70
C LEU A 108 60.40 33.97 35.77
N GLN A 109 60.19 33.90 34.45
CA GLN A 109 60.80 34.78 33.44
C GLN A 109 59.76 35.53 32.59
N ALA A 110 58.47 35.43 32.92
CA ALA A 110 57.41 36.21 32.28
C ALA A 110 57.62 37.72 32.44
N THR A 111 57.32 38.46 31.37
CA THR A 111 57.73 39.87 31.17
C THR A 111 57.26 40.85 32.25
N ASP A 112 56.13 40.56 32.90
CA ASP A 112 55.48 41.41 33.91
C ASP A 112 55.64 40.84 35.34
N GLY A 113 56.51 39.84 35.54
CA GLY A 113 56.78 39.17 36.82
C GLY A 113 56.32 37.71 36.83
N PRO A 114 56.67 36.93 37.89
CA PRO A 114 56.33 35.50 37.98
C PRO A 114 54.83 35.23 37.82
N THR A 115 54.48 34.31 36.91
CA THR A 115 53.09 33.89 36.69
C THR A 115 52.97 32.37 36.64
N CYS A 116 51.83 31.86 37.07
CA CYS A 116 51.43 30.50 36.79
C CYS A 116 50.85 30.41 35.37
N VAL A 117 51.12 29.30 34.68
CA VAL A 117 50.56 28.98 33.36
C VAL A 117 50.06 27.54 33.44
N CYS A 118 48.80 27.27 33.05
CA CYS A 118 48.29 25.90 33.01
C CYS A 118 49.12 25.04 32.05
N ASP A 119 49.35 23.78 32.42
CA ASP A 119 50.12 22.85 31.61
C ASP A 119 49.34 22.41 30.35
N GLU A 120 50.04 21.84 29.37
CA GLU A 120 49.45 21.45 28.07
C GLU A 120 48.31 20.44 28.25
N GLY A 121 47.10 20.81 27.80
CA GLY A 121 45.85 20.05 28.01
C GLY A 121 44.89 20.68 29.03
N PHE A 122 45.28 21.74 29.73
CA PHE A 122 44.45 22.43 30.72
C PHE A 122 44.23 23.91 30.37
N GLU A 123 43.03 24.44 30.65
CA GLU A 123 42.72 25.87 30.58
C GLU A 123 42.42 26.45 31.97
N GLY A 124 42.67 27.75 32.14
CA GLY A 124 42.50 28.43 33.42
C GLY A 124 43.38 29.67 33.60
N ASP A 125 43.56 30.08 34.85
CA ASP A 125 44.36 31.25 35.25
C ASP A 125 45.71 30.87 35.90
N GLY A 126 46.10 29.59 35.82
CA GLY A 126 47.31 29.05 36.46
C GLY A 126 47.18 28.75 37.96
N LEU A 127 46.13 29.27 38.63
CA LEU A 127 45.80 28.96 40.03
C LEU A 127 44.62 27.98 40.13
N SER A 128 43.72 28.02 39.14
CA SER A 128 42.65 27.06 38.88
C SER A 128 42.74 26.63 37.42
N CYS A 129 43.24 25.42 37.18
CA CYS A 129 43.33 24.84 35.85
C CYS A 129 42.39 23.63 35.74
N THR A 130 41.55 23.61 34.73
CA THR A 130 40.64 22.49 34.41
C THR A 130 41.07 21.84 33.10
N ILE A 131 40.87 20.53 32.97
CA ILE A 131 41.10 19.82 31.71
C ILE A 131 40.28 20.52 30.62
N ILE A 132 40.90 20.79 29.47
CA ILE A 132 40.16 21.26 28.29
C ILE A 132 39.31 20.08 27.82
N GLU A 133 37.98 20.17 27.95
CA GLU A 133 37.04 19.17 27.42
C GLU A 133 37.03 19.21 25.87
N THR A 134 38.12 18.77 25.24
CA THR A 134 38.21 18.52 23.81
C THR A 134 37.37 17.30 23.47
N ASN A 135 36.06 17.49 23.32
CA ASN A 135 35.18 16.50 22.71
C ASN A 135 35.81 16.09 21.36
N PRO A 136 36.27 14.83 21.20
CA PRO A 136 37.11 14.45 20.07
C PRO A 136 36.36 14.54 18.74
N CYS A 137 35.03 14.39 18.76
CA CYS A 137 34.19 14.46 17.56
C CYS A 137 34.11 15.87 16.95
N LEU A 138 34.57 16.92 17.65
CA LEU A 138 34.59 18.29 17.12
C LEU A 138 35.74 18.56 16.12
N GLU A 139 36.81 17.76 16.13
CA GLU A 139 37.91 17.86 15.16
C GLU A 139 38.03 16.56 14.35
N ASP A 140 38.11 16.68 13.02
CA ASP A 140 38.20 15.57 12.05
C ASP A 140 37.23 14.40 12.32
N ASN A 141 36.03 14.70 12.85
CA ASN A 141 35.02 13.72 13.26
C ASN A 141 35.59 12.63 14.20
N GLY A 142 36.47 13.01 15.14
CA GLY A 142 37.15 12.08 16.06
C GLY A 142 38.10 11.08 15.38
N GLY A 143 38.45 11.31 14.12
CA GLY A 143 39.15 10.34 13.28
C GLY A 143 38.26 9.21 12.75
N CYS A 144 36.94 9.27 12.95
CA CYS A 144 35.99 8.27 12.48
C CYS A 144 35.80 8.26 10.95
N GLY A 145 36.31 9.26 10.24
CA GLY A 145 36.18 9.42 8.79
C GLY A 145 35.08 10.40 8.41
N ASN A 146 34.50 10.24 7.22
CA ASN A 146 33.54 11.21 6.69
C ASN A 146 32.28 11.30 7.57
N PRO A 147 31.91 12.47 8.13
CA PRO A 147 30.67 12.62 8.90
C PRO A 147 29.39 12.34 8.09
N ASP A 148 29.43 12.36 6.75
CA ASP A 148 28.28 11.94 5.94
C ASP A 148 28.01 10.42 6.03
N THR A 149 28.97 9.60 6.51
CA THR A 149 28.87 8.13 6.49
C THR A 149 29.27 7.42 7.78
N VAL A 150 29.94 8.10 8.72
CA VAL A 150 30.27 7.58 10.05
C VAL A 150 29.98 8.65 11.10
N GLN A 151 29.13 8.32 12.08
CA GLN A 151 28.84 9.15 13.23
C GLN A 151 29.94 8.96 14.28
N CYS A 152 30.35 10.06 14.91
CA CYS A 152 31.24 10.05 16.06
C CYS A 152 30.43 10.41 17.30
N ASP A 153 30.38 9.49 18.26
CA ASP A 153 29.78 9.68 19.57
C ASP A 153 30.91 9.83 20.62
N ALA A 154 30.93 10.94 21.36
CA ALA A 154 31.92 11.16 22.41
C ALA A 154 31.47 10.47 23.70
N VAL A 155 32.21 9.47 24.15
CA VAL A 155 31.87 8.62 25.30
C VAL A 155 32.99 8.62 26.35
N GLU A 156 32.63 8.55 27.63
CA GLU A 156 33.59 8.46 28.74
C GLU A 156 34.21 7.05 28.80
N ASP A 157 35.54 6.96 28.90
CA ASP A 157 36.27 5.71 29.08
C ASP A 157 36.36 5.29 30.58
N GLU A 158 37.07 4.20 30.90
CA GLU A 158 37.26 3.76 32.31
C GLU A 158 38.08 4.74 33.17
N GLY A 159 38.78 5.71 32.57
CA GLY A 159 39.48 6.82 33.23
C GLY A 159 38.64 8.10 33.38
N GLY A 160 37.56 8.24 32.62
CA GLY A 160 36.76 9.47 32.52
C GLY A 160 37.24 10.44 31.42
N GLU A 161 38.04 9.97 30.46
CA GLU A 161 38.43 10.73 29.28
C GLU A 161 37.39 10.55 28.16
N LEU A 162 37.06 11.63 27.42
CA LEU A 162 36.14 11.55 26.29
C LEU A 162 36.84 10.97 25.06
N VAL A 163 36.48 9.75 24.68
CA VAL A 163 36.97 9.06 23.48
C VAL A 163 35.92 9.03 22.37
N ALA A 164 36.38 8.95 21.12
CA ALA A 164 35.50 8.85 19.96
C ALA A 164 35.05 7.39 19.72
N GLU A 165 33.76 7.11 19.90
CA GLU A 165 33.13 5.88 19.41
C GLU A 165 32.57 6.12 18.00
N CYS A 166 33.07 5.35 17.03
CA CYS A 166 32.74 5.51 15.62
C CYS A 166 31.64 4.54 15.20
N THR A 167 30.42 5.04 14.99
CA THR A 167 29.27 4.23 14.56
C THR A 167 28.99 4.41 13.07
N THR A 168 28.91 3.30 12.34
CA THR A 168 28.60 3.30 10.90
C THR A 168 27.18 3.85 10.67
N ILE A 169 27.02 4.90 9.86
CA ILE A 169 25.68 5.39 9.53
C ILE A 169 24.99 4.35 8.66
N ASN A 170 23.87 3.83 9.17
CA ASN A 170 22.93 2.99 8.45
C ASN A 170 21.69 3.86 8.14
N PRO A 171 21.59 4.45 6.94
CA PRO A 171 20.50 5.37 6.62
C PRO A 171 19.13 4.70 6.68
N CYS A 172 19.04 3.38 6.51
CA CYS A 172 17.76 2.65 6.59
C CYS A 172 17.13 2.63 7.99
N LEU A 173 17.84 3.09 9.04
CA LEU A 173 17.28 3.20 10.40
C LEU A 173 16.46 4.48 10.63
N GLU A 174 16.63 5.50 9.79
CA GLU A 174 15.89 6.76 9.86
C GLU A 174 15.13 7.00 8.55
N ASP A 175 13.84 7.34 8.64
CA ASP A 175 12.96 7.63 7.49
C ASP A 175 13.01 6.58 6.35
N ASN A 176 13.27 5.31 6.70
CA ASN A 176 13.50 4.21 5.75
C ASN A 176 14.56 4.56 4.69
N GLY A 177 15.63 5.28 5.07
CA GLY A 177 16.67 5.77 4.15
C GLY A 177 16.18 6.75 3.08
N GLY A 178 14.99 7.34 3.25
CA GLY A 178 14.31 8.14 2.24
C GLY A 178 13.64 7.31 1.13
N CYS A 179 13.54 5.99 1.27
CA CYS A 179 12.96 5.10 0.25
C CYS A 179 11.43 5.19 0.14
N GLY A 180 10.76 5.93 1.03
CA GLY A 180 9.30 6.01 1.11
C GLY A 180 8.72 5.08 2.18
N ASP A 181 7.43 4.83 2.12
CA ASP A 181 6.71 4.07 3.14
C ASP A 181 7.26 2.62 3.28
N PRO A 182 7.67 2.18 4.48
CA PRO A 182 8.18 0.83 4.71
C PRO A 182 7.16 -0.30 4.50
N GLU A 183 5.87 0.00 4.27
CA GLU A 183 4.89 -0.99 3.80
C GLU A 183 5.07 -1.34 2.32
N PHE A 184 5.58 -0.41 1.49
CA PHE A 184 5.72 -0.58 0.04
C PHE A 184 7.17 -0.59 -0.46
N PHE A 185 8.12 -0.06 0.31
CA PHE A 185 9.54 0.06 -0.08
C PHE A 185 10.47 -0.43 1.02
N ALA A 186 11.42 -1.29 0.68
CA ALA A 186 12.48 -1.73 1.58
C ALA A 186 13.79 -0.98 1.31
N CYS A 187 14.37 -0.40 2.35
CA CYS A 187 15.75 0.08 2.33
C CYS A 187 16.73 -1.03 2.73
N THR A 188 17.68 -1.35 1.85
CA THR A 188 18.79 -2.27 2.14
C THR A 188 20.08 -1.47 2.33
N ASN A 189 20.68 -1.55 3.51
CA ASN A 189 21.98 -0.92 3.79
C ASN A 189 23.11 -1.77 3.17
N THR A 190 23.57 -1.39 1.98
CA THR A 190 24.53 -2.18 1.20
C THR A 190 25.98 -1.80 1.48
N GLU A 191 26.25 -0.51 1.69
CA GLU A 191 27.57 0.03 2.06
C GLU A 191 27.45 1.14 3.12
N VAL A 192 28.58 1.59 3.66
CA VAL A 192 28.67 2.58 4.74
C VAL A 192 28.06 3.92 4.31
N GLY A 193 26.92 4.31 4.92
CA GLY A 193 26.14 5.49 4.53
C GLY A 193 25.27 5.33 3.27
N VAL A 194 25.05 4.11 2.77
CA VAL A 194 24.35 3.85 1.50
C VAL A 194 23.14 2.93 1.69
N GLY A 195 21.95 3.51 1.59
CA GLY A 195 20.69 2.77 1.46
C GLY A 195 20.32 2.57 -0.01
N GLU A 196 20.08 1.32 -0.40
CA GLU A 196 19.51 0.96 -1.71
C GLU A 196 18.02 0.66 -1.55
N CYS A 197 17.19 1.40 -2.29
CA CYS A 197 15.73 1.29 -2.24
C CYS A 197 15.21 0.25 -3.24
N SER A 198 14.37 -0.66 -2.78
CA SER A 198 13.64 -1.62 -3.63
C SER A 198 12.16 -1.64 -3.27
N GLU A 199 11.28 -1.71 -4.27
CA GLU A 199 9.85 -2.01 -4.05
C GLU A 199 9.69 -3.39 -3.40
N ILE A 200 8.71 -3.50 -2.50
CA ILE A 200 8.32 -4.76 -1.85
C ILE A 200 7.31 -5.45 -2.76
N ASP A 201 7.65 -6.66 -3.22
CA ASP A 201 6.69 -7.53 -3.92
C ASP A 201 5.67 -8.08 -2.91
N LEU A 202 4.60 -7.31 -2.70
CA LEU A 202 3.48 -7.71 -1.85
C LEU A 202 2.75 -8.95 -2.39
N CYS A 203 2.67 -9.10 -3.72
CA CYS A 203 2.02 -10.25 -4.35
C CYS A 203 2.73 -11.58 -4.07
N ALA A 204 4.06 -11.57 -3.88
CA ALA A 204 4.83 -12.75 -3.51
C ALA A 204 4.48 -13.35 -2.13
N THR A 205 3.76 -12.62 -1.26
CA THR A 205 3.34 -13.10 0.07
C THR A 205 1.82 -13.03 0.21
N ASP A 206 1.18 -14.16 0.54
CA ASP A 206 -0.27 -14.26 0.79
C ASP A 206 -1.16 -13.67 -0.33
N ASN A 207 -0.66 -13.74 -1.59
CA ASN A 207 -1.31 -13.15 -2.77
C ASN A 207 -1.61 -11.64 -2.60
N GLY A 208 -0.74 -10.90 -1.90
CA GLY A 208 -0.95 -9.47 -1.58
C GLY A 208 -2.12 -9.18 -0.65
N GLY A 209 -2.71 -10.21 -0.01
CA GLY A 209 -3.95 -10.12 0.75
C GLY A 209 -5.21 -10.47 -0.07
N CYS A 210 -5.09 -10.68 -1.39
CA CYS A 210 -6.22 -10.97 -2.29
C CYS A 210 -6.83 -12.37 -2.13
N GLY A 211 -6.42 -13.15 -1.13
CA GLY A 211 -6.98 -14.46 -0.85
C GLY A 211 -6.63 -15.53 -1.91
N ASP A 212 -7.59 -16.40 -2.23
CA ASP A 212 -7.34 -17.61 -3.04
C ASP A 212 -6.85 -17.25 -4.46
N PRO A 213 -5.63 -17.66 -4.87
CA PRO A 213 -5.10 -17.41 -6.21
C PRO A 213 -5.83 -18.20 -7.32
N ALA A 214 -6.77 -19.09 -6.99
CA ALA A 214 -7.72 -19.65 -7.95
C ALA A 214 -8.95 -18.74 -8.20
N ARG A 215 -9.12 -17.66 -7.41
CA ARG A 215 -10.23 -16.71 -7.49
C ARG A 215 -9.78 -15.28 -7.78
N TYR A 216 -8.62 -14.84 -7.27
CA TYR A 216 -8.07 -13.49 -7.49
C TYR A 216 -6.57 -13.50 -7.86
N GLU A 217 -6.19 -12.67 -8.83
CA GLU A 217 -4.82 -12.35 -9.24
C GLU A 217 -4.40 -11.02 -8.58
N CYS A 218 -3.28 -11.04 -7.86
CA CYS A 218 -2.71 -9.82 -7.26
C CYS A 218 -1.99 -8.98 -8.32
N ILE A 219 -2.39 -7.71 -8.46
CA ILE A 219 -1.79 -6.74 -9.37
C ILE A 219 -0.96 -5.73 -8.55
N PRO A 220 0.39 -5.75 -8.65
CA PRO A 220 1.24 -4.89 -7.84
C PRO A 220 1.20 -3.43 -8.30
N LEU A 221 0.94 -2.50 -7.37
CA LEU A 221 1.02 -1.06 -7.61
C LEU A 221 2.24 -0.47 -6.90
N SER A 222 2.99 0.39 -7.59
CA SER A 222 4.15 1.09 -6.99
C SER A 222 3.68 2.07 -5.90
N GLY A 223 4.23 1.92 -4.69
CA GLY A 223 3.96 2.78 -3.53
C GLY A 223 2.54 2.74 -2.97
N GLN A 224 1.76 1.70 -3.30
CA GLN A 224 0.35 1.54 -2.92
C GLN A 224 0.04 0.06 -2.64
N ALA A 225 -1.12 -0.20 -2.02
CA ALA A 225 -1.64 -1.57 -1.91
C ALA A 225 -1.92 -2.17 -3.31
N PRO A 226 -1.75 -3.48 -3.51
CA PRO A 226 -2.07 -4.13 -4.78
C PRO A 226 -3.57 -4.15 -5.04
N LEU A 227 -3.97 -4.22 -6.31
CA LEU A 227 -5.37 -4.47 -6.69
C LEU A 227 -5.64 -5.97 -6.78
N CYS A 228 -6.81 -6.40 -6.33
CA CYS A 228 -7.23 -7.79 -6.34
C CYS A 228 -8.14 -8.07 -7.54
N LYS A 229 -7.55 -8.49 -8.66
CA LYS A 229 -8.30 -8.78 -9.88
C LYS A 229 -8.98 -10.16 -9.78
N PHE A 230 -10.30 -10.22 -9.81
CA PHE A 230 -11.07 -11.45 -9.91
C PHE A 230 -10.82 -12.16 -11.27
N VAL A 231 -10.46 -13.44 -11.22
CA VAL A 231 -10.09 -14.26 -12.39
C VAL A 231 -10.87 -15.58 -12.50
N ALA A 232 -11.84 -15.81 -11.61
CA ALA A 232 -12.71 -17.00 -11.62
C ALA A 232 -14.00 -16.78 -12.43
N SER A 233 -14.88 -17.79 -12.40
CA SER A 233 -16.29 -17.63 -12.75
C SER A 233 -17.07 -17.15 -11.53
N CYS A 234 -17.87 -16.09 -11.68
CA CYS A 234 -18.87 -15.74 -10.67
C CYS A 234 -19.99 -16.79 -10.55
N ASP A 235 -20.24 -17.55 -11.62
CA ASP A 235 -21.26 -18.60 -11.65
C ASP A 235 -20.62 -19.92 -11.19
N VAL A 236 -20.96 -20.36 -9.98
CA VAL A 236 -20.32 -21.47 -9.24
C VAL A 236 -21.28 -22.66 -9.12
N GLU A 237 -20.81 -23.88 -9.44
CA GLU A 237 -21.62 -25.12 -9.31
C GLU A 237 -21.61 -25.67 -7.87
N HIS A 238 -22.79 -25.65 -7.22
CA HIS A 238 -23.07 -26.31 -5.95
C HIS A 238 -23.82 -27.63 -6.19
N THR A 239 -23.49 -28.71 -5.45
CA THR A 239 -24.25 -29.97 -5.53
C THR A 239 -25.20 -30.10 -4.35
N ALA A 240 -26.50 -30.03 -4.61
CA ALA A 240 -27.57 -30.18 -3.63
C ALA A 240 -27.68 -31.65 -3.17
N PRO A 241 -27.54 -31.97 -1.87
CA PRO A 241 -27.64 -33.34 -1.37
C PRO A 241 -29.01 -33.97 -1.64
N LEU A 242 -29.04 -35.17 -2.23
CA LEU A 242 -30.26 -35.98 -2.32
C LEU A 242 -30.66 -36.45 -0.92
N LEU A 243 -31.86 -36.09 -0.48
CA LEU A 243 -32.41 -36.43 0.84
C LEU A 243 -33.19 -37.73 0.83
N GLU A 244 -34.01 -37.95 -0.20
CA GLU A 244 -34.88 -39.11 -0.35
C GLU A 244 -35.43 -39.19 -1.79
N ASP A 245 -35.51 -40.39 -2.35
CA ASP A 245 -36.20 -40.67 -3.61
C ASP A 245 -37.15 -41.88 -3.47
N THR A 246 -38.12 -42.02 -4.37
CA THR A 246 -38.95 -43.22 -4.58
C THR A 246 -39.81 -43.07 -5.85
N PHE A 247 -40.74 -43.99 -6.12
CA PHE A 247 -41.75 -43.87 -7.15
C PHE A 247 -43.12 -44.38 -6.68
N THR A 248 -44.20 -43.97 -7.36
CA THR A 248 -45.57 -44.46 -7.10
C THR A 248 -46.12 -45.26 -8.29
N SER A 249 -47.05 -46.18 -8.05
CA SER A 249 -47.70 -47.04 -9.06
C SER A 249 -49.22 -46.90 -9.01
N LEU A 250 -49.86 -46.55 -10.13
CA LEU A 250 -51.32 -46.55 -10.25
C LEU A 250 -51.93 -47.96 -10.18
N SER A 251 -51.17 -49.00 -10.53
CA SER A 251 -51.63 -50.40 -10.39
C SER A 251 -51.58 -50.91 -8.95
N ASP A 252 -50.69 -50.35 -8.13
CA ASP A 252 -50.40 -50.80 -6.77
C ASP A 252 -50.52 -49.61 -5.80
N PRO A 253 -51.69 -48.94 -5.74
CA PRO A 253 -51.78 -47.54 -5.31
C PRO A 253 -51.49 -47.28 -3.82
N SER A 254 -51.53 -48.32 -3.00
CA SER A 254 -51.22 -48.29 -1.56
C SER A 254 -49.85 -48.89 -1.19
N THR A 255 -49.03 -49.22 -2.19
CA THR A 255 -47.64 -49.73 -2.01
C THR A 255 -46.64 -48.58 -1.94
N VAL A 256 -45.59 -48.76 -1.14
CA VAL A 256 -44.40 -47.89 -1.05
C VAL A 256 -43.24 -48.59 -1.75
N PHE A 257 -42.34 -47.84 -2.39
CA PHE A 257 -41.24 -48.37 -3.21
C PHE A 257 -39.90 -47.71 -2.87
N ASP A 258 -39.70 -47.26 -1.63
CA ASP A 258 -38.47 -46.63 -1.12
C ASP A 258 -37.30 -47.62 -1.09
N GLU A 259 -37.51 -48.86 -0.63
CA GLU A 259 -36.52 -49.95 -0.67
C GLU A 259 -36.29 -50.50 -2.11
N LYS A 260 -36.14 -49.65 -3.14
CA LYS A 260 -35.89 -50.10 -4.53
C LYS A 260 -34.62 -49.44 -5.08
N PRO A 261 -33.64 -50.22 -5.58
CA PRO A 261 -32.41 -49.72 -6.20
C PRO A 261 -32.64 -49.10 -7.61
N PHE A 262 -33.88 -48.74 -7.93
CA PHE A 262 -34.27 -48.09 -9.17
C PHE A 262 -35.52 -47.22 -9.00
N LEU A 263 -35.57 -46.17 -9.81
CA LEU A 263 -36.73 -45.33 -10.06
C LEU A 263 -37.36 -45.72 -11.41
N VAL A 264 -38.67 -45.52 -11.57
CA VAL A 264 -39.38 -45.86 -12.81
C VAL A 264 -40.47 -44.87 -13.15
N VAL A 265 -40.41 -44.36 -14.38
CA VAL A 265 -41.48 -43.59 -15.00
C VAL A 265 -42.15 -44.47 -16.04
N ASN A 266 -43.49 -44.58 -16.00
CA ASN A 266 -44.25 -45.41 -16.93
C ASN A 266 -45.55 -44.68 -17.35
N PRO A 267 -45.90 -44.63 -18.65
CA PRO A 267 -47.09 -43.95 -19.13
C PRO A 267 -48.38 -44.77 -18.91
N PRO A 268 -49.56 -44.12 -18.94
CA PRO A 268 -50.86 -44.78 -18.74
C PRO A 268 -51.13 -45.97 -19.68
N GLU A 269 -51.80 -46.98 -19.14
CA GLU A 269 -52.20 -48.22 -19.83
C GLU A 269 -51.05 -49.04 -20.43
N LYS A 270 -49.77 -48.72 -20.15
CA LYS A 270 -48.61 -49.48 -20.63
C LYS A 270 -48.05 -50.38 -19.53
N ALA A 271 -47.46 -51.51 -19.93
CA ALA A 271 -46.83 -52.42 -18.99
C ALA A 271 -45.53 -52.96 -19.56
N ARG A 272 -44.51 -53.06 -18.72
CA ARG A 272 -43.18 -53.53 -19.11
C ARG A 272 -42.58 -54.37 -17.99
N SER A 273 -42.31 -55.64 -18.28
CA SER A 273 -41.38 -56.43 -17.47
C SER A 273 -39.97 -55.89 -17.69
N TYR A 274 -39.26 -55.71 -16.60
CA TYR A 274 -37.81 -55.70 -16.55
C TYR A 274 -37.41 -56.90 -15.68
N GLU A 275 -36.56 -57.77 -16.21
CA GLU A 275 -36.16 -59.04 -15.60
C GLU A 275 -34.65 -59.30 -15.81
N GLN A 276 -33.91 -58.31 -16.34
CA GLN A 276 -32.49 -58.45 -16.72
C GLN A 276 -31.51 -57.99 -15.62
N VAL A 277 -31.88 -56.98 -14.82
CA VAL A 277 -31.08 -56.49 -13.68
C VAL A 277 -31.89 -56.49 -12.38
N TYR A 278 -33.18 -56.14 -12.43
CA TYR A 278 -34.12 -56.29 -11.33
C TYR A 278 -35.34 -57.10 -11.79
N GLU A 279 -35.96 -57.87 -10.91
CA GLU A 279 -37.23 -58.56 -11.18
C GLU A 279 -38.41 -57.62 -10.84
N TYR A 280 -38.84 -56.81 -11.82
CA TYR A 280 -39.93 -55.85 -11.63
C TYR A 280 -40.78 -55.67 -12.89
N ARG A 281 -42.09 -55.49 -12.73
CA ARG A 281 -43.00 -55.24 -13.85
C ARG A 281 -43.85 -54.00 -13.61
N ALA A 282 -43.42 -52.88 -14.17
CA ALA A 282 -44.20 -51.66 -14.23
C ALA A 282 -45.52 -51.90 -14.98
N ARG A 283 -46.62 -51.37 -14.44
CA ARG A 283 -47.98 -51.50 -14.99
C ARG A 283 -48.78 -50.22 -14.77
N ASP A 284 -49.31 -49.66 -15.84
CA ASP A 284 -50.02 -48.38 -15.82
C ASP A 284 -49.14 -47.24 -15.25
N ARG A 285 -49.69 -46.03 -15.06
CA ARG A 285 -48.91 -44.83 -14.73
C ARG A 285 -47.99 -45.05 -13.52
N HIS A 286 -46.71 -44.71 -13.68
CA HIS A 286 -45.73 -44.61 -12.59
C HIS A 286 -45.03 -43.26 -12.68
N GLU A 287 -44.78 -42.63 -11.53
CA GLU A 287 -44.10 -41.33 -11.42
C GLU A 287 -42.99 -41.45 -10.36
N SER A 288 -41.78 -40.96 -10.66
CA SER A 288 -40.66 -40.95 -9.73
C SER A 288 -40.56 -39.60 -9.02
N TYR A 289 -40.12 -39.59 -7.77
CA TYR A 289 -40.02 -38.42 -6.90
C TYR A 289 -38.60 -38.34 -6.33
N LEU A 290 -38.03 -37.14 -6.31
CA LEU A 290 -36.70 -36.82 -5.79
C LEU A 290 -36.83 -35.63 -4.84
N SER A 291 -36.20 -35.65 -3.67
CA SER A 291 -36.13 -34.50 -2.75
C SER A 291 -34.67 -34.14 -2.46
N PHE A 292 -34.31 -32.87 -2.60
CA PHE A 292 -32.95 -32.37 -2.41
C PHE A 292 -32.89 -31.29 -1.32
N ASP A 293 -31.77 -31.25 -0.60
CA ASP A 293 -31.45 -30.19 0.37
C ASP A 293 -30.83 -28.99 -0.34
N ILE A 294 -31.29 -27.78 -0.01
CA ILE A 294 -30.78 -26.52 -0.59
C ILE A 294 -30.42 -25.50 0.49
N ARG A 295 -30.31 -25.92 1.77
CA ARG A 295 -29.98 -25.04 2.90
C ARG A 295 -28.54 -24.53 2.89
N ASP A 296 -27.62 -25.31 2.33
CA ASP A 296 -26.18 -25.01 2.38
C ASP A 296 -25.73 -24.07 1.23
N LEU A 297 -26.65 -23.47 0.46
CA LEU A 297 -26.35 -22.52 -0.61
C LEU A 297 -25.98 -21.13 -0.04
N PRO A 298 -24.91 -20.47 -0.52
CA PRO A 298 -24.37 -19.24 0.08
C PRO A 298 -25.33 -18.05 -0.02
N GLU A 299 -25.72 -17.48 1.13
CA GLU A 299 -26.76 -16.45 1.26
C GLU A 299 -26.50 -15.19 0.40
N GLY A 300 -27.56 -14.43 0.09
CA GLY A 300 -27.51 -13.22 -0.74
C GLY A 300 -27.45 -13.50 -2.26
N PHE A 301 -26.65 -14.48 -2.69
CA PHE A 301 -26.38 -14.75 -4.10
C PHE A 301 -27.50 -15.52 -4.82
N PRO A 302 -27.95 -15.14 -6.04
CA PRO A 302 -29.07 -15.79 -6.70
C PRO A 302 -28.69 -17.13 -7.37
N VAL A 303 -29.61 -18.10 -7.34
CA VAL A 303 -29.52 -19.33 -8.16
C VAL A 303 -29.88 -19.00 -9.60
N VAL A 304 -28.90 -19.06 -10.50
CA VAL A 304 -29.02 -18.71 -11.93
C VAL A 304 -29.12 -19.93 -12.86
N GLY A 305 -28.69 -21.11 -12.40
CA GLY A 305 -28.74 -22.36 -13.14
C GLY A 305 -29.17 -23.54 -12.27
N ALA A 306 -29.78 -24.56 -12.89
CA ALA A 306 -30.14 -25.80 -12.22
C ALA A 306 -30.14 -26.96 -13.22
N ARG A 307 -29.30 -27.97 -12.96
CA ARG A 307 -29.14 -29.19 -13.75
C ARG A 307 -29.47 -30.41 -12.88
N LEU A 308 -30.51 -31.15 -13.25
CA LEU A 308 -30.78 -32.47 -12.69
C LEU A 308 -30.12 -33.53 -13.58
N ASP A 309 -29.12 -34.23 -13.04
CA ASP A 309 -28.46 -35.39 -13.65
C ASP A 309 -29.07 -36.70 -13.11
N VAL A 310 -29.39 -37.65 -13.99
CA VAL A 310 -29.79 -39.02 -13.63
C VAL A 310 -29.18 -40.05 -14.58
N VAL A 311 -28.85 -41.24 -14.07
CA VAL A 311 -28.39 -42.37 -14.91
C VAL A 311 -29.56 -43.31 -15.19
N GLY A 312 -30.02 -43.31 -16.44
CA GLY A 312 -30.99 -44.27 -16.96
C GLY A 312 -30.31 -45.55 -17.43
N PHE A 313 -30.87 -46.72 -17.15
CA PHE A 313 -30.31 -48.01 -17.61
C PHE A 313 -31.20 -48.74 -18.63
N ASP A 314 -32.51 -48.44 -18.69
CA ASP A 314 -33.42 -49.09 -19.64
C ASP A 314 -34.71 -48.27 -19.91
N GLY A 315 -35.39 -48.54 -21.03
CA GLY A 315 -36.64 -47.88 -21.41
C GLY A 315 -37.33 -48.46 -22.66
N MET A 316 -38.58 -48.09 -22.90
CA MET A 316 -39.35 -48.47 -24.10
C MET A 316 -40.34 -47.39 -24.52
N ALA A 317 -40.12 -46.80 -25.70
CA ALA A 317 -40.97 -45.76 -26.28
C ALA A 317 -42.21 -46.36 -26.95
N TRP A 318 -43.40 -45.95 -26.49
CA TRP A 318 -44.68 -46.42 -27.01
C TRP A 318 -45.28 -45.53 -28.10
N GLY A 319 -44.70 -44.34 -28.34
CA GLY A 319 -45.08 -43.42 -29.40
C GLY A 319 -44.57 -42.00 -29.15
N GLY A 320 -45.23 -41.03 -29.79
CA GLY A 320 -45.19 -39.61 -29.40
C GLY A 320 -43.81 -38.95 -29.31
N THR A 321 -43.67 -38.12 -28.27
CA THR A 321 -42.54 -37.24 -27.96
C THR A 321 -41.33 -37.98 -27.42
N ARG A 322 -41.54 -39.07 -26.66
CA ARG A 322 -40.49 -39.92 -26.05
C ARG A 322 -39.63 -39.19 -25.00
N ASN A 323 -40.16 -38.12 -24.41
CA ASN A 323 -39.45 -37.33 -23.41
C ASN A 323 -39.91 -37.72 -22.00
N THR A 324 -38.95 -37.74 -21.06
CA THR A 324 -39.25 -37.64 -19.63
C THR A 324 -39.14 -36.17 -19.24
N PHE A 325 -40.10 -35.66 -18.48
CA PHE A 325 -40.21 -34.27 -18.07
C PHE A 325 -39.94 -34.13 -16.57
N VAL A 326 -39.19 -33.10 -16.20
CA VAL A 326 -39.01 -32.66 -14.80
C VAL A 326 -40.16 -31.74 -14.43
N ASN A 327 -40.71 -31.90 -13.23
CA ASN A 327 -41.85 -31.15 -12.71
C ASN A 327 -41.59 -30.83 -11.24
N LEU A 328 -42.11 -29.73 -10.71
CA LEU A 328 -42.00 -29.35 -9.30
C LEU A 328 -43.20 -29.90 -8.53
N VAL A 329 -42.97 -30.43 -7.32
CA VAL A 329 -44.03 -30.85 -6.40
C VAL A 329 -43.86 -30.23 -5.02
N SER A 330 -44.92 -30.23 -4.21
CA SER A 330 -44.85 -29.79 -2.81
C SER A 330 -43.88 -30.63 -1.99
N ASN A 331 -43.26 -30.02 -0.98
CA ASN A 331 -42.26 -30.66 -0.11
C ASN A 331 -42.88 -31.58 0.97
N ASP A 332 -44.21 -31.63 1.07
CA ASP A 332 -44.99 -32.39 2.05
C ASP A 332 -45.10 -33.90 1.74
N TRP A 333 -43.98 -34.59 1.58
CA TRP A 333 -43.92 -36.05 1.45
C TRP A 333 -42.67 -36.65 2.09
N ARG A 334 -42.69 -37.97 2.28
CA ARG A 334 -41.54 -38.79 2.70
C ARG A 334 -41.53 -40.10 1.94
N ALA A 335 -40.35 -40.57 1.51
CA ALA A 335 -40.23 -41.77 0.68
C ALA A 335 -40.93 -42.99 1.31
N ALA A 336 -40.65 -43.28 2.59
CA ALA A 336 -41.24 -44.39 3.36
C ALA A 336 -42.77 -44.32 3.59
N GLU A 337 -43.40 -43.18 3.30
CA GLU A 337 -44.84 -42.98 3.44
C GLU A 337 -45.56 -42.73 2.10
N LEU A 338 -44.81 -42.48 1.02
CA LEU A 338 -45.35 -42.08 -0.28
C LEU A 338 -45.92 -43.26 -1.06
N ARG A 339 -47.16 -43.08 -1.53
CA ARG A 339 -48.00 -44.03 -2.27
C ARG A 339 -48.72 -43.25 -3.37
N TRP A 340 -49.46 -43.93 -4.25
CA TRP A 340 -50.26 -43.23 -5.26
C TRP A 340 -51.39 -42.39 -4.64
N GLU A 341 -51.98 -42.87 -3.53
CA GLU A 341 -53.13 -42.25 -2.88
C GLU A 341 -52.81 -40.92 -2.14
N ASN A 342 -51.54 -40.65 -1.85
CA ASN A 342 -51.04 -39.44 -1.18
C ASN A 342 -49.91 -38.75 -1.96
N ALA A 343 -49.90 -38.87 -3.29
CA ALA A 343 -48.93 -38.19 -4.15
C ALA A 343 -48.98 -36.65 -3.96
N PRO A 344 -47.83 -35.95 -3.82
CA PRO A 344 -47.79 -34.51 -3.56
C PRO A 344 -48.32 -33.68 -4.74
N GLU A 345 -48.79 -32.47 -4.44
CA GLU A 345 -49.34 -31.55 -5.44
C GLU A 345 -48.24 -31.12 -6.43
N THR A 346 -48.59 -31.03 -7.72
CA THR A 346 -47.65 -30.61 -8.76
C THR A 346 -47.76 -29.10 -8.96
N LEU A 347 -46.74 -28.37 -8.49
CA LEU A 347 -46.71 -26.91 -8.41
C LEU A 347 -46.32 -26.25 -9.74
N ALA A 348 -45.52 -26.93 -10.56
CA ALA A 348 -45.17 -26.53 -11.92
C ALA A 348 -44.81 -27.75 -12.77
N GLU A 349 -45.13 -27.74 -14.06
CA GLU A 349 -44.82 -28.82 -14.99
C GLU A 349 -43.75 -28.41 -16.01
N ARG A 350 -42.99 -29.40 -16.53
CA ARG A 350 -42.08 -29.26 -17.68
C ARG A 350 -40.90 -28.29 -17.48
N LEU A 351 -40.35 -28.24 -16.27
CA LEU A 351 -39.14 -27.48 -15.91
C LEU A 351 -37.85 -28.14 -16.43
N GLY A 352 -37.83 -28.50 -17.71
CA GLY A 352 -36.80 -29.33 -18.34
C GLY A 352 -37.28 -30.74 -18.72
N TYR A 353 -36.52 -31.38 -19.61
CA TYR A 353 -36.78 -32.72 -20.12
C TYR A 353 -35.52 -33.36 -20.71
N TRP A 354 -35.55 -34.69 -20.88
CA TRP A 354 -34.56 -35.41 -21.70
C TRP A 354 -35.21 -36.47 -22.59
N PHE A 355 -34.50 -36.83 -23.64
CA PHE A 355 -34.80 -37.96 -24.52
C PHE A 355 -33.77 -39.08 -24.29
N LEU A 356 -34.27 -40.29 -24.06
CA LEU A 356 -33.46 -41.53 -24.05
C LEU A 356 -33.90 -42.41 -25.22
N TRP A 357 -33.05 -43.33 -25.69
CA TRP A 357 -33.46 -44.36 -26.66
C TRP A 357 -32.73 -45.69 -26.45
N TYR A 358 -33.48 -46.72 -26.05
CA TYR A 358 -32.97 -48.07 -25.87
C TYR A 358 -33.30 -48.96 -27.07
N GLY A 359 -32.31 -49.72 -27.53
CA GLY A 359 -32.44 -50.64 -28.68
C GLY A 359 -33.04 -52.00 -28.33
N GLY A 360 -33.47 -52.22 -27.08
CA GLY A 360 -33.82 -53.53 -26.53
C GLY A 360 -32.74 -54.17 -25.64
N GLU A 361 -31.64 -53.47 -25.41
CA GLU A 361 -30.55 -53.84 -24.50
C GLU A 361 -30.46 -52.80 -23.36
N ALA A 362 -30.29 -53.27 -22.12
CA ALA A 362 -30.02 -52.40 -20.97
C ALA A 362 -28.57 -51.89 -21.02
N VAL A 363 -28.40 -50.57 -20.93
CA VAL A 363 -27.10 -49.88 -21.08
C VAL A 363 -27.15 -48.57 -20.29
N ASP A 364 -26.17 -48.34 -19.41
CA ASP A 364 -26.09 -47.11 -18.61
C ASP A 364 -25.97 -45.87 -19.50
N ARG A 365 -26.81 -44.86 -19.23
CA ARG A 365 -26.84 -43.58 -19.92
C ARG A 365 -27.15 -42.46 -18.93
N ALA A 366 -26.12 -41.67 -18.61
CA ALA A 366 -26.32 -40.37 -17.99
C ALA A 366 -27.15 -39.48 -18.93
N VAL A 367 -28.14 -38.80 -18.36
CA VAL A 367 -28.91 -37.73 -19.00
C VAL A 367 -29.15 -36.62 -18.00
N SER A 368 -29.27 -35.40 -18.50
CA SER A 368 -29.52 -34.21 -17.72
C SER A 368 -30.73 -33.45 -18.23
N ALA A 369 -31.36 -32.69 -17.34
CA ALA A 369 -32.24 -31.58 -17.70
C ALA A 369 -31.71 -30.31 -17.01
N GLU A 370 -31.39 -29.30 -17.81
CA GLU A 370 -30.92 -28.00 -17.35
C GLU A 370 -31.93 -26.92 -17.77
N SER A 371 -32.31 -26.03 -16.85
CA SER A 371 -33.40 -25.06 -17.09
C SER A 371 -33.28 -23.84 -16.16
N ALA A 372 -33.41 -22.65 -16.75
CA ALA A 372 -33.51 -21.39 -16.00
C ALA A 372 -34.86 -21.29 -15.25
N GLU A 373 -35.92 -21.90 -15.78
CA GLU A 373 -37.22 -22.00 -15.11
C GLU A 373 -37.15 -22.89 -13.87
N LEU A 374 -36.34 -23.96 -13.90
CA LEU A 374 -36.03 -24.78 -12.73
C LEU A 374 -35.20 -23.99 -11.71
N ALA A 375 -34.17 -23.27 -12.16
CA ALA A 375 -33.34 -22.42 -11.31
C ALA A 375 -34.17 -21.36 -10.56
N GLN A 376 -35.02 -20.62 -11.29
CA GLN A 376 -35.94 -19.65 -10.70
C GLN A 376 -36.89 -20.31 -9.68
N LYS A 377 -37.43 -21.50 -9.98
CA LYS A 377 -38.32 -22.21 -9.04
C LYS A 377 -37.59 -22.72 -7.78
N ILE A 378 -36.28 -22.94 -7.85
CA ILE A 378 -35.46 -23.28 -6.69
C ILE A 378 -35.10 -22.03 -5.89
N GLN A 379 -34.82 -20.91 -6.56
CA GLN A 379 -34.66 -19.60 -5.92
C GLN A 379 -35.94 -19.16 -5.18
N ASP A 380 -37.12 -19.39 -5.76
CA ASP A 380 -38.43 -19.09 -5.14
C ASP A 380 -38.69 -19.93 -3.86
N LEU A 381 -38.12 -21.13 -3.77
CA LEU A 381 -38.32 -22.08 -2.66
C LEU A 381 -37.19 -22.05 -1.61
N ARG A 382 -36.22 -21.15 -1.76
CA ARG A 382 -34.96 -21.20 -0.99
C ARG A 382 -35.16 -21.14 0.53
N GLU A 383 -36.12 -20.35 1.00
CA GLU A 383 -36.46 -20.26 2.44
C GLU A 383 -37.04 -21.57 3.01
N GLU A 384 -37.56 -22.48 2.18
CA GLU A 384 -38.01 -23.81 2.63
C GLU A 384 -36.84 -24.77 2.88
N GLY A 385 -35.65 -24.48 2.34
CA GLY A 385 -34.46 -25.32 2.46
C GLY A 385 -34.53 -26.67 1.73
N ARG A 386 -35.61 -26.95 0.99
CA ARG A 386 -35.84 -28.21 0.27
C ARG A 386 -36.47 -27.93 -1.09
N VAL A 387 -36.09 -28.69 -2.11
CA VAL A 387 -36.84 -28.79 -3.37
C VAL A 387 -37.26 -30.23 -3.62
N SER A 388 -38.48 -30.43 -4.10
CA SER A 388 -38.99 -31.74 -4.50
C SER A 388 -39.40 -31.76 -5.97
N LEU A 389 -38.83 -32.71 -6.72
CA LEU A 389 -39.01 -32.87 -8.16
C LEU A 389 -39.73 -34.19 -8.46
N LYS A 390 -40.52 -34.19 -9.54
CA LYS A 390 -41.26 -35.34 -10.05
C LYS A 390 -40.98 -35.60 -11.52
N LEU A 391 -40.61 -36.83 -11.85
CA LEU A 391 -40.35 -37.29 -13.21
C LEU A 391 -41.60 -37.95 -13.79
N THR A 392 -42.04 -37.47 -14.96
CA THR A 392 -43.23 -37.98 -15.67
C THR A 392 -42.97 -38.14 -17.16
N ALA A 393 -43.66 -39.07 -17.83
CA ALA A 393 -43.54 -39.26 -19.28
C ALA A 393 -44.92 -39.65 -19.87
N PRO A 394 -45.37 -39.01 -20.97
CA PRO A 394 -46.70 -39.27 -21.54
C PRO A 394 -46.76 -40.54 -22.39
N ASP A 395 -45.62 -40.97 -22.95
CA ASP A 395 -45.53 -41.99 -24.00
C ASP A 395 -44.30 -42.91 -23.88
N TYR A 396 -43.51 -42.78 -22.80
CA TYR A 396 -42.22 -43.48 -22.64
C TYR A 396 -42.04 -44.14 -21.27
N THR A 397 -41.83 -45.47 -21.24
CA THR A 397 -41.34 -46.13 -20.02
C THR A 397 -39.84 -45.91 -19.90
N THR A 398 -39.34 -45.46 -18.74
CA THR A 398 -37.90 -45.32 -18.46
C THR A 398 -37.57 -45.75 -17.03
N PHE A 399 -36.38 -46.31 -16.83
CA PHE A 399 -35.85 -46.76 -15.55
C PHE A 399 -34.50 -46.09 -15.27
N TYR A 400 -34.33 -45.62 -14.04
CA TYR A 400 -33.14 -44.93 -13.55
C TYR A 400 -32.66 -45.57 -12.26
N TYR A 401 -31.40 -45.36 -11.89
CA TYR A 401 -30.92 -45.73 -10.56
C TYR A 401 -31.43 -44.76 -9.48
N SER A 402 -31.55 -45.25 -8.24
CA SER A 402 -31.97 -44.51 -7.04
C SER A 402 -30.82 -44.39 -6.03
N SER A 403 -31.05 -43.70 -4.91
CA SER A 403 -30.14 -43.69 -3.74
C SER A 403 -29.83 -45.08 -3.17
N GLU A 404 -30.75 -46.05 -3.33
CA GLU A 404 -30.56 -47.44 -2.88
C GLU A 404 -29.69 -48.28 -3.83
N HIS A 405 -29.14 -47.69 -4.90
CA HIS A 405 -28.16 -48.35 -5.76
C HIS A 405 -26.76 -48.41 -5.10
N GLU A 406 -26.00 -49.49 -5.31
CA GLU A 406 -24.69 -49.67 -4.64
C GLU A 406 -23.59 -48.73 -5.17
N GLU A 407 -23.60 -48.43 -6.48
CA GLU A 407 -22.70 -47.46 -7.11
C GLU A 407 -23.26 -46.03 -6.93
N ARG A 408 -22.60 -45.20 -6.10
CA ARG A 408 -23.03 -43.82 -5.81
C ARG A 408 -22.98 -42.88 -7.01
N ASP A 409 -22.05 -43.10 -7.94
CA ASP A 409 -21.90 -42.26 -9.14
C ASP A 409 -23.07 -42.41 -10.14
N LYS A 410 -24.04 -43.30 -9.83
CA LYS A 410 -25.28 -43.50 -10.57
C LYS A 410 -26.51 -42.85 -9.91
N HIS A 411 -26.37 -42.33 -8.69
CA HIS A 411 -27.47 -41.72 -7.93
C HIS A 411 -27.98 -40.43 -8.60
N PRO A 412 -29.27 -40.07 -8.44
CA PRO A 412 -29.79 -38.76 -8.88
C PRO A 412 -29.01 -37.61 -8.23
N ARG A 413 -28.56 -36.64 -9.04
CA ARG A 413 -27.78 -35.48 -8.57
C ARG A 413 -28.40 -34.18 -9.10
N LEU A 414 -28.62 -33.22 -8.21
CA LEU A 414 -29.02 -31.86 -8.56
C LEU A 414 -27.81 -30.94 -8.39
N THR A 415 -27.32 -30.36 -9.49
CA THR A 415 -26.32 -29.30 -9.49
C THR A 415 -27.02 -27.96 -9.68
N LEU A 416 -26.65 -26.95 -8.89
CA LEU A 416 -27.22 -25.61 -8.88
C LEU A 416 -26.11 -24.59 -9.11
N THR A 417 -26.30 -23.70 -10.07
CA THR A 417 -25.34 -22.64 -10.37
C THR A 417 -25.76 -21.39 -9.61
N VAL A 418 -24.89 -20.90 -8.72
CA VAL A 418 -25.10 -19.71 -7.89
C VAL A 418 -24.16 -18.61 -8.36
N ARG A 419 -24.66 -17.37 -8.46
CA ARG A 419 -23.87 -16.21 -8.90
C ARG A 419 -23.24 -15.48 -7.70
N GLU A 420 -22.02 -15.86 -7.34
CA GLU A 420 -21.27 -15.40 -6.17
C GLU A 420 -20.49 -14.08 -6.37
N CYS A 421 -20.97 -13.18 -7.24
CA CYS A 421 -20.42 -11.83 -7.43
C CYS A 421 -21.50 -10.89 -7.99
N ASN A 422 -21.27 -9.58 -7.89
CA ASN A 422 -22.04 -8.62 -8.68
C ASN A 422 -21.34 -8.41 -10.03
N GLN A 423 -22.06 -8.60 -11.14
CA GLN A 423 -21.55 -8.40 -12.50
C GLN A 423 -22.58 -7.65 -13.39
N PRO A 424 -22.83 -6.34 -13.14
CA PRO A 424 -23.60 -5.51 -14.07
C PRO A 424 -22.96 -5.48 -15.47
N VAL A 425 -23.83 -5.39 -16.49
CA VAL A 425 -23.45 -5.28 -17.90
C VAL A 425 -23.88 -3.89 -18.38
N LEU A 426 -22.97 -2.94 -18.28
CA LEU A 426 -23.22 -1.53 -18.60
C LEU A 426 -23.34 -1.36 -20.12
N LEU A 427 -24.41 -0.71 -20.55
CA LEU A 427 -24.61 -0.26 -21.93
C LEU A 427 -24.17 1.21 -22.04
N PRO A 428 -23.55 1.62 -23.16
CA PRO A 428 -22.94 2.94 -23.25
C PRO A 428 -23.97 4.08 -23.31
N ASP A 429 -23.72 5.11 -22.50
CA ASP A 429 -24.58 6.30 -22.38
C ASP A 429 -24.34 7.30 -23.53
N ALA A 430 -23.17 7.20 -24.19
CA ALA A 430 -22.81 7.92 -25.40
C ALA A 430 -21.86 7.10 -26.30
N ASN A 431 -21.96 7.25 -27.62
CA ASN A 431 -20.95 6.79 -28.58
C ASN A 431 -20.77 7.84 -29.71
N ALA A 432 -19.60 7.88 -30.35
CA ALA A 432 -19.40 8.71 -31.53
C ALA A 432 -18.24 8.27 -32.41
N THR A 433 -18.39 8.43 -33.73
CA THR A 433 -17.25 8.46 -34.67
C THR A 433 -16.78 9.91 -34.85
N VAL A 434 -15.48 10.13 -35.10
CA VAL A 434 -14.95 11.38 -35.64
C VAL A 434 -14.02 11.09 -36.82
N SER A 435 -13.93 12.01 -37.79
CA SER A 435 -13.08 11.81 -38.97
C SER A 435 -12.30 13.06 -39.36
N GLY A 436 -10.99 12.90 -39.56
CA GLY A 436 -10.10 13.94 -40.08
C GLY A 436 -10.40 14.34 -41.54
N ARG A 437 -11.28 13.60 -42.23
CA ARG A 437 -11.83 14.00 -43.54
C ARG A 437 -12.92 15.05 -43.45
N GLU A 438 -13.66 15.09 -42.34
CA GLU A 438 -14.80 15.98 -42.11
C GLU A 438 -14.68 16.62 -40.72
N PRO A 439 -13.61 17.37 -40.43
CA PRO A 439 -13.15 17.51 -39.05
C PRO A 439 -14.01 18.43 -38.17
N GLY A 440 -14.80 19.30 -38.78
CA GLY A 440 -15.82 20.13 -38.13
C GLY A 440 -17.23 19.50 -38.10
N THR A 441 -17.38 18.24 -38.52
CA THR A 441 -18.66 17.52 -38.53
C THR A 441 -18.74 16.57 -37.33
N ALA A 442 -19.86 16.58 -36.61
CA ALA A 442 -20.17 15.56 -35.61
C ALA A 442 -20.85 14.35 -36.27
N LEU A 443 -20.37 13.14 -35.97
CA LEU A 443 -20.86 11.88 -36.56
C LEU A 443 -21.37 10.90 -35.48
N GLY A 444 -21.92 11.44 -34.38
CA GLY A 444 -22.28 10.68 -33.18
C GLY A 444 -23.44 9.70 -33.34
N GLU A 445 -24.55 10.14 -33.94
CA GLU A 445 -25.84 9.43 -33.95
C GLU A 445 -25.92 8.20 -34.91
N GLY A 446 -24.79 7.57 -35.22
CA GLY A 446 -24.71 6.45 -36.16
C GLY A 446 -24.90 5.05 -35.53
N ASP A 447 -25.52 4.14 -36.28
CA ASP A 447 -25.65 2.72 -35.91
C ASP A 447 -24.31 1.95 -35.92
N GLY A 448 -23.26 2.53 -36.51
CA GLY A 448 -21.92 1.94 -36.62
C GLY A 448 -20.82 2.93 -36.22
N LEU A 449 -19.76 2.39 -35.62
CA LEU A 449 -18.60 3.10 -35.10
C LEU A 449 -17.35 2.78 -35.93
N VAL A 450 -16.71 3.77 -36.53
CA VAL A 450 -15.65 3.55 -37.54
C VAL A 450 -14.27 3.90 -37.01
N ALA A 451 -13.40 2.90 -36.91
CA ALA A 451 -11.95 3.09 -36.75
C ALA A 451 -11.28 2.82 -38.10
N ASP A 452 -10.59 3.81 -38.65
CA ASP A 452 -10.02 3.80 -40.01
C ASP A 452 -8.69 4.56 -40.04
N ARG A 453 -7.60 3.86 -39.73
CA ARG A 453 -6.22 4.36 -39.83
C ARG A 453 -6.02 5.75 -39.19
N ASP A 454 -5.33 6.62 -39.91
CA ASP A 454 -5.16 8.05 -39.66
C ASP A 454 -6.42 8.90 -39.98
N ARG A 455 -7.52 8.28 -40.41
CA ARG A 455 -8.69 8.96 -41.00
C ARG A 455 -9.85 9.11 -40.02
N SER A 456 -10.14 8.07 -39.23
CA SER A 456 -11.25 8.07 -38.26
C SER A 456 -10.91 7.26 -37.01
N GLU A 457 -11.38 7.74 -35.87
CA GLU A 457 -11.35 7.06 -34.57
C GLU A 457 -12.75 7.19 -33.93
N PHE A 458 -13.08 6.33 -32.97
CA PHE A 458 -14.37 6.38 -32.30
C PHE A 458 -14.27 6.33 -30.77
N TYR A 459 -15.31 6.81 -30.13
CA TYR A 459 -15.46 6.88 -28.67
C TYR A 459 -16.70 6.15 -28.20
N VAL A 460 -16.61 5.60 -27.00
CA VAL A 460 -17.72 4.97 -26.26
C VAL A 460 -17.57 5.38 -24.80
N ARG A 461 -18.63 5.89 -24.17
CA ARG A 461 -18.67 6.19 -22.73
C ARG A 461 -19.63 5.25 -22.03
N PHE A 462 -19.26 4.81 -20.84
CA PHE A 462 -20.08 4.01 -19.94
C PHE A 462 -20.28 4.77 -18.63
N ASP A 463 -21.55 4.97 -18.25
CA ASP A 463 -21.98 5.44 -16.94
C ASP A 463 -21.95 4.27 -15.96
N MET A 464 -21.21 4.43 -14.84
CA MET A 464 -21.04 3.41 -13.81
C MET A 464 -21.82 3.74 -12.53
N SER A 465 -22.66 4.78 -12.54
CA SER A 465 -23.39 5.25 -11.34
C SER A 465 -24.51 4.32 -10.83
N GLU A 466 -24.77 3.19 -11.50
CA GLU A 466 -25.60 2.10 -10.95
C GLU A 466 -24.84 1.17 -9.98
N ILE A 467 -23.50 1.28 -9.91
CA ILE A 467 -22.65 0.55 -8.96
C ILE A 467 -22.57 1.35 -7.64
N PRO A 468 -22.68 0.70 -6.45
CA PRO A 468 -22.56 1.38 -5.17
C PRO A 468 -21.23 2.10 -5.00
N VAL A 469 -21.24 3.33 -4.47
CA VAL A 469 -20.04 4.17 -4.26
C VAL A 469 -19.05 3.61 -3.24
N ASP A 470 -19.44 2.57 -2.52
CA ASP A 470 -18.71 1.84 -1.49
C ASP A 470 -18.39 0.39 -1.88
N ALA A 471 -18.63 -0.01 -3.15
CA ALA A 471 -18.27 -1.31 -3.69
C ALA A 471 -16.80 -1.39 -4.12
N GLU A 472 -16.17 -2.55 -3.95
CA GLU A 472 -14.81 -2.80 -4.42
C GLU A 472 -14.85 -3.35 -5.85
N ILE A 473 -14.25 -2.61 -6.81
CA ILE A 473 -14.19 -3.05 -8.21
C ILE A 473 -13.05 -4.06 -8.35
N VAL A 474 -13.40 -5.33 -8.61
CA VAL A 474 -12.46 -6.45 -8.74
C VAL A 474 -12.30 -6.96 -10.18
N GLY A 475 -13.04 -6.44 -11.16
CA GLY A 475 -12.81 -6.81 -12.57
C GLY A 475 -13.51 -5.93 -13.60
N ALA A 476 -13.00 -5.90 -14.82
CA ALA A 476 -13.60 -5.17 -15.94
C ALA A 476 -13.33 -5.85 -17.29
N GLN A 477 -14.38 -6.06 -18.08
CA GLN A 477 -14.32 -6.64 -19.42
C GLN A 477 -15.10 -5.76 -20.41
N LEU A 478 -14.45 -5.33 -21.50
CA LEU A 478 -15.10 -4.65 -22.62
C LEU A 478 -15.39 -5.63 -23.76
N ASP A 479 -16.67 -5.75 -24.13
CA ASP A 479 -17.12 -6.45 -25.33
C ASP A 479 -17.47 -5.45 -26.44
N LEU A 480 -16.89 -5.67 -27.62
CA LEU A 480 -17.20 -4.98 -28.88
C LEU A 480 -17.57 -6.02 -29.96
N VAL A 481 -18.32 -5.61 -30.98
CA VAL A 481 -18.60 -6.46 -32.16
C VAL A 481 -18.26 -5.72 -33.44
N ALA A 482 -17.30 -6.25 -34.19
CA ALA A 482 -16.93 -5.78 -35.53
C ALA A 482 -17.92 -6.35 -36.56
N ILE A 483 -18.73 -5.47 -37.15
CA ILE A 483 -19.70 -5.80 -38.20
C ILE A 483 -19.08 -5.68 -39.59
N ASP A 484 -18.12 -4.77 -39.77
CA ASP A 484 -17.29 -4.73 -40.98
C ASP A 484 -15.79 -4.57 -40.71
N ALA A 485 -14.97 -5.14 -41.58
CA ALA A 485 -13.51 -5.12 -41.51
C ALA A 485 -12.93 -5.17 -42.94
N ALA A 486 -11.98 -4.29 -43.24
CA ALA A 486 -11.48 -4.08 -44.59
C ALA A 486 -9.95 -3.98 -44.62
N ASP A 487 -9.32 -4.94 -45.30
CA ASP A 487 -7.88 -4.98 -45.60
C ASP A 487 -7.47 -3.88 -46.60
N PHE A 488 -6.49 -3.08 -46.22
CA PHE A 488 -5.80 -2.06 -47.02
C PHE A 488 -4.29 -2.35 -47.16
N GLY A 489 -3.82 -3.51 -46.71
CA GLY A 489 -2.43 -3.95 -46.70
C GLY A 489 -1.70 -3.72 -45.38
N GLY A 490 -2.41 -3.64 -44.25
CA GLY A 490 -1.84 -3.59 -42.90
C GLY A 490 -1.88 -4.94 -42.16
N ASP A 491 -1.75 -4.87 -40.83
CA ASP A 491 -1.76 -6.01 -39.92
C ASP A 491 -3.12 -6.18 -39.18
N ALA A 492 -4.15 -5.41 -39.58
CA ALA A 492 -5.49 -5.35 -38.98
C ALA A 492 -5.51 -5.03 -37.46
N THR A 493 -4.55 -4.24 -36.97
CA THR A 493 -4.36 -3.93 -35.55
C THR A 493 -5.07 -2.65 -35.09
N PHE A 494 -5.83 -2.77 -34.01
CA PHE A 494 -6.61 -1.71 -33.35
C PHE A 494 -6.11 -1.50 -31.92
N THR A 495 -6.28 -0.30 -31.39
CA THR A 495 -5.87 0.09 -30.03
C THR A 495 -7.09 0.54 -29.22
N LEU A 496 -7.06 0.32 -27.90
CA LEU A 496 -8.01 0.85 -26.92
C LEU A 496 -7.26 1.81 -25.99
N ASP A 497 -7.75 3.03 -25.84
CA ASP A 497 -7.24 4.02 -24.88
C ASP A 497 -8.38 4.58 -24.01
N TYR A 498 -8.07 5.23 -22.88
CA TYR A 498 -9.03 6.11 -22.19
C TYR A 498 -8.81 7.58 -22.56
N LEU A 499 -9.84 8.41 -22.36
CA LEU A 499 -9.81 9.84 -22.68
C LEU A 499 -9.40 10.70 -21.48
N THR A 500 -8.80 11.86 -21.77
CA THR A 500 -8.45 12.88 -20.76
C THR A 500 -9.65 13.54 -20.07
N THR A 501 -10.89 13.28 -20.52
CA THR A 501 -12.11 13.86 -19.94
C THR A 501 -13.39 13.15 -20.41
N GLU A 502 -14.37 13.02 -19.52
CA GLU A 502 -15.73 12.57 -19.85
C GLU A 502 -16.57 13.66 -20.56
N VAL A 503 -16.11 14.91 -20.60
CA VAL A 503 -16.89 16.08 -21.03
C VAL A 503 -16.94 16.21 -22.56
N TRP A 504 -17.60 15.23 -23.19
CA TRP A 504 -17.96 15.23 -24.61
C TRP A 504 -19.41 14.75 -24.81
N GLY A 505 -19.94 14.95 -26.02
CA GLY A 505 -21.31 14.58 -26.37
C GLY A 505 -21.50 14.33 -27.86
N GLU A 506 -22.34 13.35 -28.18
CA GLU A 506 -22.49 12.72 -29.50
C GLU A 506 -22.75 13.73 -30.64
N GLY A 507 -23.68 14.67 -30.43
CA GLY A 507 -24.03 15.72 -31.39
C GLY A 507 -23.09 16.94 -31.41
N SER A 508 -21.98 16.91 -30.66
CA SER A 508 -21.04 18.04 -30.52
C SER A 508 -19.57 17.70 -30.68
N VAL A 509 -19.19 16.43 -30.53
CA VAL A 509 -17.81 15.97 -30.71
C VAL A 509 -17.48 15.86 -32.20
N THR A 510 -16.38 16.47 -32.61
CA THR A 510 -15.85 16.50 -33.97
C THR A 510 -14.34 16.28 -33.93
N TYR A 511 -13.70 15.98 -35.07
CA TYR A 511 -12.25 15.73 -35.08
C TYR A 511 -11.41 16.95 -34.62
N ASP A 512 -11.92 18.17 -34.84
CA ASP A 512 -11.29 19.43 -34.42
C ASP A 512 -11.39 19.73 -32.91
N ASN A 513 -12.32 19.11 -32.17
CA ASN A 513 -12.57 19.40 -30.75
C ASN A 513 -12.51 18.19 -29.81
N ARG A 514 -12.21 17.00 -30.34
CA ARG A 514 -12.22 15.74 -29.61
C ARG A 514 -11.30 15.69 -28.38
N PRO A 515 -11.64 14.93 -27.33
CA PRO A 515 -10.70 14.63 -26.26
C PRO A 515 -9.42 13.95 -26.77
N ALA A 516 -8.31 14.19 -26.09
CA ALA A 516 -7.10 13.41 -26.29
C ALA A 516 -7.20 12.09 -25.50
N ALA A 517 -6.46 11.06 -25.91
CA ALA A 517 -6.21 9.92 -25.04
C ALA A 517 -5.28 10.32 -23.88
N ALA A 518 -5.40 9.60 -22.77
CA ALA A 518 -4.56 9.72 -21.57
C ALA A 518 -3.79 8.41 -21.30
N GLY A 519 -2.80 8.49 -20.41
CA GLY A 519 -2.02 7.35 -19.92
C GLY A 519 -1.36 6.50 -21.02
N ALA A 520 -1.44 5.18 -20.84
CA ALA A 520 -0.95 4.17 -21.77
C ALA A 520 -2.12 3.52 -22.56
N GLU A 521 -1.77 2.78 -23.61
CA GLU A 521 -2.72 1.91 -24.31
C GLU A 521 -3.27 0.84 -23.33
N LEU A 522 -4.59 0.69 -23.26
CA LEU A 522 -5.26 -0.28 -22.38
C LEU A 522 -5.24 -1.69 -22.97
N ALA A 523 -5.38 -1.79 -24.29
CA ALA A 523 -5.36 -3.05 -25.03
C ALA A 523 -5.03 -2.83 -26.51
N SER A 524 -4.46 -3.84 -27.14
CA SER A 524 -4.32 -3.94 -28.60
C SER A 524 -4.89 -5.26 -29.09
N PHE A 525 -5.60 -5.24 -30.22
CA PHE A 525 -6.27 -6.43 -30.77
C PHE A 525 -6.29 -6.41 -32.30
N THR A 526 -6.50 -7.58 -32.92
CA THR A 526 -6.62 -7.73 -34.39
C THR A 526 -7.97 -8.30 -34.80
N LEU A 527 -8.37 -8.05 -36.05
CA LEU A 527 -9.60 -8.58 -36.65
C LEU A 527 -9.31 -9.53 -37.82
N ASP A 528 -10.24 -10.45 -38.11
CA ASP A 528 -10.19 -11.26 -39.33
C ASP A 528 -10.77 -10.44 -40.49
N THR A 529 -9.90 -10.06 -41.44
CA THR A 529 -10.27 -9.30 -42.65
C THR A 529 -10.59 -10.21 -43.85
N SER A 530 -10.63 -11.53 -43.69
CA SER A 530 -10.87 -12.47 -44.79
C SER A 530 -12.30 -12.43 -45.33
N GLU A 531 -12.48 -12.83 -46.60
CA GLU A 531 -13.82 -13.02 -47.21
C GLU A 531 -14.67 -14.10 -46.48
N THR A 532 -14.08 -14.84 -45.55
CA THR A 532 -14.70 -15.90 -44.74
C THR A 532 -14.86 -15.55 -43.27
N ARG A 533 -14.55 -14.30 -42.86
CA ARG A 533 -14.67 -13.82 -41.48
C ARG A 533 -16.09 -13.98 -40.92
N ASP A 534 -16.20 -13.97 -39.59
CA ASP A 534 -17.51 -13.80 -38.95
C ASP A 534 -18.08 -12.40 -39.32
N PRO A 535 -19.31 -12.32 -39.88
CA PRO A 535 -19.94 -11.03 -40.16
C PRO A 535 -20.26 -10.21 -38.91
N ALA A 536 -20.19 -10.80 -37.71
CA ALA A 536 -20.36 -10.14 -36.41
C ALA A 536 -19.26 -10.61 -35.43
N GLN A 537 -17.99 -10.46 -35.82
CA GLN A 537 -16.83 -10.86 -35.01
C GLN A 537 -16.84 -10.14 -33.66
N ARG A 538 -17.01 -10.90 -32.57
CA ARG A 538 -16.85 -10.39 -31.20
C ARG A 538 -15.38 -10.20 -30.87
N VAL A 539 -15.09 -9.09 -30.20
CA VAL A 539 -13.81 -8.77 -29.57
C VAL A 539 -14.10 -8.59 -28.09
N THR A 540 -13.43 -9.36 -27.24
CA THR A 540 -13.56 -9.30 -25.79
C THR A 540 -12.20 -8.90 -25.22
N LEU A 541 -12.16 -7.81 -24.45
CA LEU A 541 -10.96 -7.21 -23.90
C LEU A 541 -11.05 -7.25 -22.38
N ASP A 542 -10.22 -8.09 -21.78
CA ASP A 542 -9.96 -8.15 -20.33
C ASP A 542 -8.44 -8.01 -20.16
N THR A 543 -7.99 -6.81 -19.79
CA THR A 543 -6.57 -6.49 -19.60
C THR A 543 -6.39 -5.78 -18.27
N THR A 544 -5.22 -5.96 -17.64
CA THR A 544 -4.89 -5.33 -16.37
C THR A 544 -4.99 -3.80 -16.45
N ALA A 545 -4.49 -3.19 -17.53
CA ALA A 545 -4.59 -1.74 -17.74
C ALA A 545 -6.05 -1.26 -17.90
N LEU A 546 -6.93 -2.02 -18.55
CA LEU A 546 -8.37 -1.70 -18.59
C LEU A 546 -8.99 -1.78 -17.18
N PHE A 547 -8.65 -2.81 -16.41
CA PHE A 547 -9.11 -2.98 -15.04
C PHE A 547 -8.64 -1.84 -14.12
N GLU A 548 -7.34 -1.57 -14.05
CA GLU A 548 -6.74 -0.44 -13.32
C GLU A 548 -7.42 0.90 -13.66
N THR A 549 -7.66 1.14 -14.95
CA THR A 549 -8.32 2.37 -15.41
C THR A 549 -9.80 2.39 -15.01
N VAL A 550 -10.53 1.28 -15.05
CA VAL A 550 -11.93 1.24 -14.57
C VAL A 550 -12.00 1.52 -13.07
N VAL A 551 -11.05 1.03 -12.27
CA VAL A 551 -10.93 1.36 -10.83
C VAL A 551 -10.71 2.87 -10.65
N GLU A 552 -9.67 3.46 -11.24
CA GLU A 552 -9.35 4.90 -11.12
C GLU A 552 -10.54 5.79 -11.55
N ARG A 553 -11.19 5.44 -12.67
CA ARG A 553 -12.27 6.23 -13.25
C ARG A 553 -13.61 6.02 -12.52
N PHE A 554 -13.79 4.89 -11.83
CA PHE A 554 -14.92 4.69 -10.93
C PHE A 554 -14.83 5.61 -9.71
N GLU A 555 -13.69 5.62 -9.00
CA GLU A 555 -13.47 6.49 -7.85
C GLU A 555 -13.54 7.98 -8.21
N ALA A 556 -13.00 8.37 -9.37
CA ALA A 556 -12.89 9.77 -9.76
C ALA A 556 -14.21 10.39 -10.27
N GLU A 557 -14.93 9.71 -11.17
CA GLU A 557 -16.07 10.29 -11.91
C GLU A 557 -17.27 9.34 -12.08
N GLN A 558 -17.20 8.09 -11.62
CA GLN A 558 -18.18 7.02 -11.91
C GLN A 558 -18.54 6.89 -13.40
N SER A 559 -17.60 7.21 -14.29
CA SER A 559 -17.78 7.20 -15.75
C SER A 559 -16.44 6.94 -16.42
N ILE A 560 -16.45 6.14 -17.49
CA ILE A 560 -15.25 5.90 -18.30
C ILE A 560 -15.52 6.12 -19.79
N SER A 561 -14.77 7.06 -20.37
CA SER A 561 -14.74 7.34 -21.80
C SER A 561 -13.55 6.65 -22.46
N LEU A 562 -13.84 5.71 -23.36
CA LEU A 562 -12.87 4.92 -24.10
C LEU A 562 -12.79 5.37 -25.56
N ARG A 563 -11.60 5.23 -26.16
CA ARG A 563 -11.30 5.46 -27.57
C ARG A 563 -10.84 4.17 -28.23
N VAL A 564 -11.26 3.95 -29.48
CA VAL A 564 -10.65 2.95 -30.35
C VAL A 564 -10.05 3.61 -31.59
N THR A 565 -8.79 3.28 -31.87
CA THR A 565 -8.09 3.68 -33.11
C THR A 565 -7.69 2.45 -33.93
N ALA A 566 -7.26 2.68 -35.17
CA ALA A 566 -6.84 1.63 -36.09
C ALA A 566 -5.48 1.95 -36.73
N SER A 567 -4.70 0.91 -37.03
CA SER A 567 -3.41 1.02 -37.69
C SER A 567 -3.39 0.09 -38.92
N GLY A 568 -2.87 0.60 -40.05
CA GLY A 568 -2.84 -0.12 -41.33
C GLY A 568 -4.20 -0.22 -42.06
N ASP A 569 -5.27 -0.58 -41.35
CA ASP A 569 -6.57 -1.00 -41.91
C ASP A 569 -7.78 -0.29 -41.28
N ALA A 570 -9.00 -0.74 -41.59
CA ALA A 570 -10.23 -0.15 -41.06
C ALA A 570 -11.30 -1.18 -40.69
N ALA A 571 -12.14 -0.83 -39.73
CA ALA A 571 -13.31 -1.60 -39.32
C ALA A 571 -14.48 -0.71 -38.90
N THR A 572 -15.69 -1.27 -38.98
CA THR A 572 -16.92 -0.72 -38.41
C THR A 572 -17.42 -1.66 -37.33
N PHE A 573 -17.59 -1.14 -36.13
CA PHE A 573 -18.15 -1.84 -34.97
C PHE A 573 -19.62 -1.45 -34.79
N ALA A 574 -20.42 -2.30 -34.15
CA ALA A 574 -21.80 -1.96 -33.81
C ALA A 574 -21.85 -0.79 -32.80
N GLY A 575 -22.69 0.20 -33.07
CA GLY A 575 -22.93 1.33 -32.17
C GLY A 575 -23.98 1.04 -31.11
N ARG A 576 -24.19 1.96 -30.16
CA ARG A 576 -25.13 1.76 -29.05
C ARG A 576 -26.60 1.66 -29.46
N ASN A 577 -26.93 2.23 -30.63
CA ASN A 577 -28.26 2.20 -31.21
C ASN A 577 -28.52 0.98 -32.11
N HIS A 578 -27.50 0.15 -32.37
CA HIS A 578 -27.55 -0.97 -33.31
C HIS A 578 -28.78 -1.88 -33.07
N PRO A 579 -29.51 -2.34 -34.11
CA PRO A 579 -30.75 -3.09 -33.93
C PRO A 579 -30.61 -4.36 -33.09
N GLU A 580 -29.59 -5.16 -33.37
CA GLU A 580 -29.22 -6.34 -32.57
C GLU A 580 -28.59 -5.92 -31.23
N ALA A 581 -29.37 -6.01 -30.15
CA ALA A 581 -28.96 -5.57 -28.82
C ALA A 581 -27.77 -6.34 -28.20
N ASP A 582 -27.48 -7.55 -28.71
CA ASP A 582 -26.33 -8.37 -28.29
C ASP A 582 -25.02 -8.05 -29.02
N TRP A 583 -25.07 -7.16 -30.01
CA TRP A 583 -23.88 -6.65 -30.72
C TRP A 583 -23.41 -5.29 -30.20
N ARG A 584 -24.27 -4.57 -29.47
CA ARG A 584 -23.94 -3.26 -28.87
C ARG A 584 -22.73 -3.38 -27.93
N PRO A 585 -21.89 -2.34 -27.80
CA PRO A 585 -20.79 -2.34 -26.84
C PRO A 585 -21.30 -2.61 -25.42
N ARG A 586 -20.53 -3.36 -24.63
CA ARG A 586 -20.86 -3.72 -23.24
C ARG A 586 -19.61 -3.63 -22.39
N LEU A 587 -19.70 -2.93 -21.26
CA LEU A 587 -18.68 -2.97 -20.21
C LEU A 587 -19.25 -3.80 -19.05
N THR A 588 -18.76 -5.01 -18.88
CA THR A 588 -19.06 -5.83 -17.71
C THR A 588 -18.10 -5.43 -16.61
N VAL A 589 -18.61 -4.98 -15.47
CA VAL A 589 -17.81 -4.63 -14.29
C VAL A 589 -18.12 -5.64 -13.20
N ILE A 590 -17.11 -6.17 -12.52
CA ILE A 590 -17.25 -7.12 -11.42
C ILE A 590 -16.94 -6.39 -10.12
N TYR A 591 -17.83 -6.49 -9.13
CA TYR A 591 -17.65 -5.88 -7.82
C TYR A 591 -18.20 -6.73 -6.68
N GLU A 592 -17.69 -6.47 -5.48
CA GLU A 592 -18.09 -7.11 -4.21
C GLU A 592 -18.66 -6.09 -3.21
#